data_AF-A0A661JQ64-F1
#
_entry.id   AF-A0A661JQ64-F1
#
_cell.length_a   1.000
_cell.length_b   1.000
_cell.length_c   1.000
_cell.angle_alpha   90.00
_cell.angle_beta   90.00
_cell.angle_gamma   90.00
#
_symmetry.space_group_name_H-M   'P 1'
#
loop_
_entity.id
_entity.type
_entity.pdbx_description
1 polymer ?
#
loop_
_entity_poly.entity_id
_entity_poly.type
_entity_poly.pdbx_seq_one_letter_code
_entity_poly.pdbx_strand_id
1 'polypeptide(L)'
;MLLEFKAMGDTKEQNRAPGTGITQKGKYLQPDQLGRLYKTHLQGALVRSGASLFMWLFACITFFYHTIDTNSFIGVSLSVVYIILMNIPTLWVLKHITRRSYYEYFSLFINLLEIIGYTAVIYFIGGIRAWHLTAAYAALIMYVGVVGPRRIPFIVATTCAIVFSLMASLEHSGFLPHQNPVLVYNLRWIDLFLDLLAFSALLYVVAFISAYTSGLLKRTRDKLYKKNMELAHEIEEKRRAEEALKSSEEKFRSLSESSPDIILTLGTDGAITYVNPAWEKILGYKLEEVIGRYFLDFSGEENARRYID
;
A
#
# COMPACT_ATOMS: atom_id res chain seq x y z
N MET A 1 19.79 30.92 8.08
CA MET A 1 20.85 29.89 8.12
C MET A 1 20.18 28.53 7.92
N LEU A 2 20.23 28.03 6.67
CA LEU A 2 19.99 26.66 6.22
C LEU A 2 18.58 26.07 6.35
N LEU A 3 17.75 26.25 5.30
CA LEU A 3 17.27 25.17 4.41
C LEU A 3 16.05 25.61 3.57
N GLU A 4 16.24 26.68 2.77
CA GLU A 4 15.66 26.75 1.42
C GLU A 4 16.75 26.35 0.42
N PHE A 5 16.35 25.97 -0.80
CA PHE A 5 17.20 25.70 -1.98
C PHE A 5 17.93 24.34 -2.07
N LYS A 6 17.14 23.28 -2.28
CA LYS A 6 17.45 22.28 -3.33
C LYS A 6 16.19 21.79 -4.06
N ALA A 7 15.44 22.74 -4.59
CA ALA A 7 14.81 22.56 -5.89
C ALA A 7 15.90 22.70 -6.98
N MET A 8 15.66 22.15 -8.17
CA MET A 8 16.55 22.07 -9.35
C MET A 8 17.46 20.83 -9.38
N GLY A 9 16.95 19.77 -10.01
CA GLY A 9 17.73 18.58 -10.36
C GLY A 9 17.11 17.66 -11.41
N ASP A 10 15.77 17.60 -11.53
CA ASP A 10 15.13 16.59 -12.40
C ASP A 10 14.24 17.15 -13.54
N THR A 11 14.35 18.44 -13.87
CA THR A 11 13.59 19.08 -14.97
C THR A 11 14.40 19.36 -16.23
N LYS A 12 15.48 18.61 -16.48
CA LYS A 12 16.14 18.56 -17.81
C LYS A 12 16.67 17.15 -18.11
N GLU A 13 15.78 16.23 -18.43
CA GLU A 13 16.07 15.26 -19.50
C GLU A 13 14.88 15.21 -20.46
N GLN A 14 14.99 16.14 -21.41
CA GLN A 14 14.16 16.37 -22.57
C GLN A 14 14.18 15.12 -23.47
N ASN A 15 13.00 14.74 -24.00
CA ASN A 15 12.81 14.09 -25.29
C ASN A 15 14.00 13.31 -25.88
N ARG A 16 14.04 11.99 -25.65
CA ARG A 16 14.56 11.01 -26.63
C ARG A 16 13.69 9.77 -26.63
N ALA A 17 12.92 9.57 -27.70
CA ALA A 17 12.53 8.23 -28.13
C ALA A 17 13.69 7.59 -28.93
N PRO A 18 13.65 6.28 -29.20
CA PRO A 18 13.78 5.16 -28.28
C PRO A 18 15.20 4.58 -28.38
N GLY A 19 15.97 4.64 -27.30
CA GLY A 19 17.33 4.12 -27.25
C GLY A 19 17.45 3.04 -26.18
N THR A 20 17.81 1.83 -26.60
CA THR A 20 18.15 0.67 -25.78
C THR A 20 19.15 1.03 -24.66
N GLY A 21 18.66 1.14 -23.43
CA GLY A 21 19.49 1.40 -22.26
C GLY A 21 18.70 1.18 -20.97
N ILE A 22 18.70 -0.06 -20.48
CA ILE A 22 18.14 -0.39 -19.16
C ILE A 22 18.99 0.36 -18.12
N THR A 23 18.49 1.50 -17.64
CA THR A 23 19.14 2.34 -16.63
C THR A 23 19.48 1.52 -15.38
N GLN A 24 20.75 1.52 -14.97
CA GLN A 24 21.28 0.80 -13.81
C GLN A 24 20.57 1.11 -12.47
N LYS A 25 19.84 2.24 -12.40
CA LYS A 25 19.02 2.68 -11.24
C LYS A 25 17.94 1.68 -10.81
N GLY A 26 17.57 0.70 -11.65
CA GLY A 26 16.57 -0.32 -11.34
C GLY A 26 17.11 -1.67 -10.81
N LYS A 27 18.43 -1.89 -10.80
CA LYS A 27 19.05 -3.20 -10.47
C LYS A 27 19.29 -3.42 -8.97
N TYR A 28 19.53 -2.35 -8.22
CA TYR A 28 19.85 -2.41 -6.78
C TYR A 28 18.78 -1.67 -5.96
N LEU A 29 18.43 -2.23 -4.81
CA LEU A 29 17.52 -1.62 -3.85
C LEU A 29 18.25 -0.51 -3.09
N GLN A 30 17.69 0.70 -3.08
CA GLN A 30 18.15 1.76 -2.19
C GLN A 30 17.85 1.39 -0.72
N PRO A 31 18.62 1.92 0.26
CA PRO A 31 18.43 1.61 1.68
C PRO A 31 17.00 1.78 2.18
N ASP A 32 16.31 2.86 1.77
CA ASP A 32 14.92 3.14 2.15
C ASP A 32 13.90 2.17 1.53
N GLN A 33 14.20 1.64 0.34
CA GLN A 33 13.38 0.64 -0.33
C GLN A 33 13.59 -0.72 0.34
N LEU A 34 14.85 -1.09 0.62
CA LEU A 34 15.20 -2.33 1.30
C LEU A 34 14.58 -2.38 2.71
N GLY A 35 14.64 -1.29 3.46
CA GLY A 35 14.02 -1.20 4.79
C GLY A 35 12.50 -1.39 4.77
N ARG A 36 11.81 -0.83 3.76
CA ARG A 36 10.36 -1.02 3.58
C ARG A 36 10.00 -2.46 3.21
N LEU A 37 10.72 -3.07 2.27
CA LEU A 37 10.50 -4.48 1.91
C LEU A 37 10.79 -5.41 3.10
N TYR A 38 11.91 -5.19 3.79
CA TYR A 38 12.27 -5.97 4.99
C TYR A 38 11.18 -5.89 6.07
N LYS A 39 10.66 -4.69 6.38
CA LYS A 39 9.57 -4.53 7.35
C LYS A 39 8.31 -5.31 6.95
N THR A 40 7.99 -5.32 5.66
CA THR A 40 6.86 -6.07 5.11
C THR A 40 7.05 -7.58 5.30
N HIS A 41 8.25 -8.10 5.00
CA HIS A 41 8.58 -9.51 5.22
C HIS A 41 8.64 -9.90 6.71
N LEU A 42 9.11 -9.01 7.59
CA LEU A 42 9.11 -9.21 9.03
C LEU A 42 7.68 -9.34 9.58
N GLN A 43 6.78 -8.44 9.17
CA GLN A 43 5.37 -8.51 9.52
C GLN A 43 4.74 -9.82 9.00
N GLY A 44 5.02 -10.19 7.75
CA GLY A 44 4.57 -11.45 7.17
C GLY A 44 5.07 -12.67 7.95
N ALA A 45 6.35 -12.69 8.34
CA ALA A 45 6.94 -13.76 9.14
C ALA A 45 6.24 -13.92 10.51
N LEU A 46 5.95 -12.80 11.19
CA LEU A 46 5.22 -12.83 12.47
C LEU A 46 3.81 -13.40 12.31
N VAL A 47 3.06 -12.93 11.31
CA VAL A 47 1.69 -13.42 11.05
C VAL A 47 1.69 -14.92 10.74
N ARG A 48 2.64 -15.39 9.92
CA ARG A 48 2.80 -16.81 9.56
C ARG A 48 3.15 -17.69 10.76
N SER A 49 4.11 -17.27 11.56
CA SER A 49 4.46 -17.97 12.81
C SER A 49 3.26 -18.06 13.75
N GLY A 50 2.48 -16.96 13.89
CA GLY A 50 1.24 -16.95 14.67
C GLY A 50 0.19 -17.92 14.14
N ALA A 51 -0.05 -17.94 12.83
CA ALA A 51 -0.99 -18.87 12.20
C ALA A 51 -0.56 -20.34 12.38
N SER A 52 0.74 -20.62 12.28
CA SER A 52 1.30 -21.96 12.50
C SER A 52 1.09 -22.43 13.94
N LEU A 53 1.25 -21.52 14.91
CA LEU A 53 0.97 -21.77 16.32
C LEU A 53 -0.51 -22.04 16.57
N PHE A 54 -1.40 -21.35 15.86
CA PHE A 54 -2.84 -21.59 15.94
C PHE A 54 -3.22 -22.96 15.37
N MET A 55 -2.62 -23.37 14.24
CA MET A 55 -2.79 -24.72 13.70
C MET A 55 -2.26 -25.79 14.64
N TRP A 56 -1.14 -25.54 15.32
CA TRP A 56 -0.63 -26.44 16.35
C TRP A 56 -1.58 -26.55 17.54
N LEU A 57 -2.15 -25.44 18.00
CA LEU A 57 -3.17 -25.44 19.07
C LEU A 57 -4.42 -26.21 18.66
N PHE A 58 -4.88 -26.06 17.41
CA PHE A 58 -5.96 -26.87 16.86
C PHE A 58 -5.60 -28.36 16.86
N ALA A 59 -4.38 -28.71 16.43
CA ALA A 59 -3.89 -30.08 16.46
C ALA A 59 -3.84 -30.66 17.88
N CYS A 60 -3.41 -29.85 18.87
CA CYS A 60 -3.45 -30.23 20.29
C CYS A 60 -4.88 -30.57 20.73
N ILE A 61 -5.86 -29.73 20.39
CA ILE A 61 -7.27 -29.98 20.70
C ILE A 61 -7.71 -31.31 20.08
N THR A 62 -7.50 -31.50 18.77
CA THR A 62 -7.90 -32.74 18.08
C THR A 62 -7.21 -33.98 18.61
N PHE A 63 -5.96 -33.85 19.11
CA PHE A 63 -5.23 -34.93 19.75
C PHE A 63 -5.86 -35.32 21.09
N PHE A 64 -6.24 -34.34 21.93
CA PHE A 64 -6.94 -34.61 23.20
C PHE A 64 -8.34 -35.22 22.99
N TYR A 65 -9.00 -34.93 21.87
CA TYR A 65 -10.26 -35.58 21.47
C TYR A 65 -10.05 -36.97 20.83
N HIS A 66 -8.81 -37.48 20.77
CA HIS A 66 -8.45 -38.75 20.12
C HIS A 66 -8.85 -38.85 18.64
N THR A 67 -8.99 -37.72 17.96
CA THR A 67 -9.31 -37.66 16.52
C THR A 67 -8.09 -37.96 15.65
N ILE A 68 -6.89 -37.57 16.10
CA ILE A 68 -5.61 -37.80 15.41
C ILE A 68 -4.68 -38.68 16.25
N ASP A 69 -3.83 -39.47 15.59
CA ASP A 69 -2.87 -40.36 16.27
C ASP A 69 -1.60 -39.60 16.71
N THR A 70 -0.78 -40.27 17.54
CA THR A 70 0.46 -39.69 18.06
C THR A 70 1.46 -39.36 16.95
N ASN A 71 1.52 -40.15 15.87
CA ASN A 71 2.46 -39.86 14.78
C ASN A 71 2.03 -38.63 13.99
N SER A 72 0.73 -38.48 13.71
CA SER A 72 0.16 -37.26 13.13
C SER A 72 0.49 -36.04 13.97
N PHE A 73 0.29 -36.11 15.30
CA PHE A 73 0.58 -35.00 16.19
C PHE A 73 2.07 -34.60 16.21
N ILE A 74 2.97 -35.59 16.21
CA ILE A 74 4.41 -35.36 16.09
C ILE A 74 4.73 -34.72 14.74
N GLY A 75 4.16 -35.21 13.65
CA GLY A 75 4.33 -34.66 12.30
C GLY A 75 3.90 -33.20 12.18
N VAL A 76 2.73 -32.84 12.74
CA VAL A 76 2.27 -31.44 12.82
C VAL A 76 3.24 -30.60 13.63
N SER A 77 3.66 -31.08 14.80
CA SER A 77 4.56 -30.35 15.70
C SER A 77 5.92 -30.06 15.03
N LEU A 78 6.52 -31.06 14.38
CA LEU A 78 7.77 -30.89 13.63
C LEU A 78 7.62 -29.91 12.46
N SER A 79 6.49 -29.97 11.75
CA SER A 79 6.23 -29.08 10.62
C SER A 79 6.05 -27.62 11.07
N VAL A 80 5.37 -27.39 12.19
CA VAL A 80 5.21 -26.04 12.76
C VAL A 80 6.54 -25.49 13.26
N VAL A 81 7.34 -26.31 13.94
CA VAL A 81 8.70 -25.93 14.36
C VAL A 81 9.57 -25.58 13.16
N TYR A 82 9.50 -26.37 12.08
CA TYR A 82 10.18 -26.07 10.82
C TYR A 82 9.79 -24.70 10.27
N ILE A 83 8.49 -24.40 10.14
CA ILE A 83 8.00 -23.12 9.60
C ILE A 83 8.52 -21.93 10.45
N ILE A 84 8.46 -22.04 11.78
CA ILE A 84 8.90 -20.97 12.68
C ILE A 84 10.43 -20.78 12.59
N LEU A 85 11.20 -21.86 12.69
CA LEU A 85 12.65 -21.80 12.67
C LEU A 85 13.20 -21.27 11.34
N MET A 86 12.57 -21.62 10.23
CA MET A 86 12.99 -21.19 8.89
C MET A 86 12.89 -19.65 8.69
N ASN A 87 11.99 -18.96 9.40
CA ASN A 87 11.85 -17.50 9.31
C ASN A 87 13.09 -16.73 9.80
N ILE A 88 13.81 -17.26 10.79
CA ILE A 88 14.98 -16.61 11.40
C ILE A 88 16.13 -16.42 10.40
N PRO A 89 16.68 -17.48 9.77
CA PRO A 89 17.75 -17.33 8.79
C PRO A 89 17.28 -16.55 7.56
N THR A 90 15.99 -16.68 7.19
CA THR A 90 15.39 -15.95 6.07
C THR A 90 15.49 -14.44 6.23
N LEU A 91 15.06 -13.91 7.38
CA LEU A 91 15.09 -12.48 7.66
C LEU A 91 16.54 -11.97 7.70
N TRP A 92 17.47 -12.77 8.25
CA TRP A 92 18.89 -12.44 8.25
C TRP A 92 19.45 -12.30 6.84
N VAL A 93 19.17 -13.25 5.94
CA VAL A 93 19.62 -13.20 4.54
C VAL A 93 18.99 -12.02 3.79
N LEU A 94 17.68 -11.79 3.95
CA LEU A 94 16.97 -10.69 3.28
C LEU A 94 17.53 -9.31 3.65
N LYS A 95 18.08 -9.14 4.86
CA LYS A 95 18.74 -7.90 5.29
C LYS A 95 20.01 -7.60 4.51
N HIS A 96 20.69 -8.62 3.97
CA HIS A 96 21.99 -8.49 3.30
C HIS A 96 21.88 -8.49 1.76
N ILE A 97 20.72 -8.81 1.18
CA ILE A 97 20.52 -8.80 -0.28
C ILE A 97 20.16 -7.39 -0.77
N THR A 98 21.10 -6.74 -1.44
CA THR A 98 20.90 -5.40 -2.03
C THR A 98 20.45 -5.43 -3.49
N ARG A 99 20.62 -6.56 -4.20
CA ARG A 99 20.23 -6.68 -5.61
C ARG A 99 18.76 -7.11 -5.72
N ARG A 100 17.98 -6.35 -6.48
CA ARG A 100 16.52 -6.54 -6.56
C ARG A 100 16.12 -7.92 -7.07
N SER A 101 16.75 -8.40 -8.13
CA SER A 101 16.43 -9.72 -8.70
C SER A 101 16.70 -10.86 -7.71
N TYR A 102 17.82 -10.82 -6.98
CA TYR A 102 18.11 -11.85 -5.97
C TYR A 102 17.12 -11.80 -4.81
N TYR A 103 16.69 -10.60 -4.41
CA TYR A 103 15.67 -10.45 -3.38
C TYR A 103 14.35 -11.11 -3.79
N GLU A 104 13.89 -10.85 -5.02
CA GLU A 104 12.65 -11.41 -5.55
C GLU A 104 12.72 -12.94 -5.68
N TYR A 105 13.83 -13.49 -6.20
CA TYR A 105 14.00 -14.94 -6.29
C TYR A 105 14.08 -15.62 -4.93
N PHE A 106 14.85 -15.03 -4.00
CA PHE A 106 14.97 -15.58 -2.65
C PHE A 106 13.62 -15.53 -1.93
N SER A 107 12.90 -14.40 -2.00
CA SER A 107 11.55 -14.32 -1.45
C SER A 107 10.60 -15.38 -2.01
N LEU A 108 10.64 -15.65 -3.33
CA LEU A 108 9.82 -16.69 -3.95
C LEU A 108 10.19 -18.09 -3.42
N PHE A 109 11.48 -18.37 -3.31
CA PHE A 109 12.01 -19.63 -2.78
C PHE A 109 11.55 -19.88 -1.33
N ILE A 110 11.58 -18.85 -0.49
CA ILE A 110 11.11 -18.95 0.90
C ILE A 110 9.62 -19.26 0.94
N ASN A 111 8.81 -18.56 0.13
CA ASN A 111 7.38 -18.85 0.05
C ASN A 111 7.13 -20.30 -0.39
N LEU A 112 7.94 -20.84 -1.30
CA LEU A 112 7.88 -22.24 -1.74
C LEU A 112 8.13 -23.22 -0.60
N LEU A 113 9.17 -22.99 0.21
CA LEU A 113 9.50 -23.82 1.35
C LEU A 113 8.40 -23.79 2.42
N GLU A 114 7.80 -22.64 2.66
CA GLU A 114 6.68 -22.50 3.59
C GLU A 114 5.42 -23.23 3.12
N ILE A 115 5.12 -23.18 1.82
CA ILE A 115 4.01 -23.95 1.22
C ILE A 115 4.19 -25.44 1.52
N ILE A 116 5.41 -25.96 1.41
CA ILE A 116 5.72 -27.35 1.73
C ILE A 116 5.47 -27.61 3.21
N GLY A 117 5.90 -26.72 4.11
CA GLY A 117 5.65 -26.82 5.54
C GLY A 117 4.14 -26.85 5.88
N TYR A 118 3.35 -25.93 5.31
CA TYR A 118 1.90 -25.91 5.53
C TYR A 118 1.21 -27.13 4.93
N THR A 119 1.66 -27.60 3.76
CA THR A 119 1.17 -28.84 3.15
C THR A 119 1.41 -30.03 4.07
N ALA A 120 2.59 -30.11 4.70
CA ALA A 120 2.88 -31.16 5.67
C ALA A 120 1.96 -31.07 6.90
N VAL A 121 1.76 -29.87 7.49
CA VAL A 121 0.82 -29.67 8.61
C VAL A 121 -0.59 -30.14 8.24
N ILE A 122 -1.09 -29.71 7.08
CA ILE A 122 -2.43 -30.06 6.58
C ILE A 122 -2.55 -31.58 6.38
N TYR A 123 -1.55 -32.18 5.75
CA TYR A 123 -1.52 -33.62 5.47
C TYR A 123 -1.51 -34.44 6.76
N PHE A 124 -0.69 -34.07 7.75
CA PHE A 124 -0.69 -34.75 9.05
C PHE A 124 -1.99 -34.56 9.85
N ILE A 125 -2.78 -33.52 9.59
CA ILE A 125 -4.08 -33.33 10.23
C ILE A 125 -5.19 -34.16 9.55
N GLY A 126 -5.13 -34.37 8.22
CA GLY A 126 -6.30 -34.84 7.46
C GLY A 126 -6.08 -35.92 6.38
N GLY A 127 -4.83 -36.28 6.03
CA GLY A 127 -4.49 -37.30 5.01
C GLY A 127 -5.10 -37.07 3.61
N ILE A 128 -5.27 -38.13 2.81
CA ILE A 128 -5.93 -38.09 1.48
C ILE A 128 -7.34 -37.46 1.51
N ARG A 129 -8.10 -37.62 2.60
CA ARG A 129 -9.42 -36.97 2.77
C ARG A 129 -9.33 -35.55 3.35
N ALA A 130 -8.21 -34.86 3.23
CA ALA A 130 -8.08 -33.44 3.56
C ALA A 130 -8.85 -32.50 2.58
N TRP A 131 -9.94 -32.95 1.97
CA TRP A 131 -10.80 -32.14 1.10
C TRP A 131 -11.33 -30.90 1.81
N HIS A 132 -11.61 -31.00 3.10
CA HIS A 132 -12.00 -29.90 3.97
C HIS A 132 -10.88 -28.85 4.21
N LEU A 133 -9.61 -29.22 4.00
CA LEU A 133 -8.45 -28.30 4.09
C LEU A 133 -8.09 -27.63 2.76
N THR A 134 -8.82 -27.89 1.68
CA THR A 134 -8.70 -27.08 0.44
C THR A 134 -8.96 -25.60 0.67
N ALA A 135 -9.82 -25.25 1.64
CA ALA A 135 -10.04 -23.87 2.05
C ALA A 135 -8.75 -23.23 2.62
N ALA A 136 -7.91 -24.00 3.32
CA ALA A 136 -6.63 -23.52 3.83
C ALA A 136 -5.62 -23.26 2.69
N TYR A 137 -5.55 -24.17 1.69
CA TYR A 137 -4.78 -23.93 0.47
C TYR A 137 -5.29 -22.73 -0.32
N ALA A 138 -6.61 -22.56 -0.41
CA ALA A 138 -7.22 -21.44 -1.10
C ALA A 138 -6.88 -20.11 -0.41
N ALA A 139 -6.95 -20.07 0.92
CA ALA A 139 -6.55 -18.89 1.70
C ALA A 139 -5.07 -18.55 1.50
N LEU A 140 -4.18 -19.54 1.46
CA LEU A 140 -2.76 -19.34 1.20
C LEU A 140 -2.49 -18.78 -0.21
N ILE A 141 -3.10 -19.38 -1.25
CA ILE A 141 -2.97 -18.93 -2.64
C ILE A 141 -3.54 -17.52 -2.81
N MET A 142 -4.66 -17.20 -2.13
CA MET A 142 -5.24 -15.87 -2.13
C MET A 142 -4.30 -14.87 -1.45
N TYR A 143 -3.76 -15.19 -0.29
CA TYR A 143 -2.82 -14.34 0.45
C TYR A 143 -1.55 -14.04 -0.36
N VAL A 144 -0.85 -15.07 -0.84
CA VAL A 144 0.40 -14.92 -1.60
C VAL A 144 0.13 -14.27 -2.96
N GLY A 145 -0.98 -14.64 -3.60
CA GLY A 145 -1.29 -14.23 -4.95
C GLY A 145 -1.75 -12.78 -5.07
N VAL A 146 -2.45 -12.23 -4.06
CA VAL A 146 -2.87 -10.81 -4.05
C VAL A 146 -1.68 -9.85 -3.92
N VAL A 147 -0.63 -10.26 -3.21
CA VAL A 147 0.56 -9.41 -2.97
C VAL A 147 1.55 -9.48 -4.14
N GLY A 148 1.62 -10.62 -4.84
CA GLY A 148 2.59 -10.90 -5.89
C GLY A 148 2.16 -10.51 -7.31
N PRO A 149 3.11 -10.47 -8.29
CA PRO A 149 2.79 -10.39 -9.70
C PRO A 149 1.89 -11.54 -10.17
N ARG A 150 1.09 -11.28 -11.22
CA ARG A 150 0.04 -12.18 -11.75
C ARG A 150 0.44 -13.62 -12.04
N ARG A 151 1.73 -13.91 -12.19
CA ARG A 151 2.25 -15.27 -12.46
C ARG A 151 2.48 -16.09 -11.18
N ILE A 152 2.70 -15.45 -10.04
CA ILE A 152 3.00 -16.12 -8.76
C ILE A 152 1.86 -17.03 -8.27
N PRO A 153 0.57 -16.61 -8.31
CA PRO A 153 -0.52 -17.48 -7.86
C PRO A 153 -0.53 -18.84 -8.57
N PHE A 154 -0.24 -18.87 -9.88
CA PHE A 154 -0.19 -20.10 -10.67
C PHE A 154 0.99 -20.98 -10.29
N ILE A 155 2.19 -20.40 -10.11
CA ILE A 155 3.38 -21.15 -9.66
C ILE A 155 3.11 -21.81 -8.32
N VAL A 156 2.54 -21.06 -7.37
CA VAL A 156 2.16 -21.55 -6.04
C VAL A 156 1.15 -22.69 -6.16
N ALA A 157 0.09 -22.52 -6.96
CA ALA A 157 -0.91 -23.57 -7.17
C ALA A 157 -0.30 -24.84 -7.79
N THR A 158 0.59 -24.71 -8.78
CA THR A 158 1.31 -25.85 -9.36
C THR A 158 2.14 -26.58 -8.31
N THR A 159 2.89 -25.85 -7.49
CA THR A 159 3.68 -26.48 -6.42
C THR A 159 2.80 -27.20 -5.41
N CYS A 160 1.73 -26.56 -4.92
CA CYS A 160 0.78 -27.19 -4.00
C CYS A 160 0.20 -28.47 -4.59
N ALA A 161 -0.24 -28.43 -5.86
CA ALA A 161 -0.83 -29.58 -6.54
C ALA A 161 0.18 -30.74 -6.68
N ILE A 162 1.44 -30.45 -7.04
CA ILE A 162 2.50 -31.47 -7.17
C ILE A 162 2.81 -32.10 -5.81
N VAL A 163 3.04 -31.29 -4.78
CA VAL A 163 3.41 -31.78 -3.45
C VAL A 163 2.28 -32.61 -2.85
N PHE A 164 1.03 -32.12 -2.95
CA PHE A 164 -0.14 -32.85 -2.45
C PHE A 164 -0.34 -34.18 -3.20
N SER A 165 -0.26 -34.17 -4.53
CA SER A 165 -0.39 -35.38 -5.35
C SER A 165 0.68 -36.42 -5.02
N LEU A 166 1.91 -35.97 -4.78
CA LEU A 166 3.02 -36.85 -4.37
C LEU A 166 2.75 -37.48 -3.00
N MET A 167 2.34 -36.69 -2.00
CA MET A 167 2.06 -37.21 -0.65
C MET A 167 0.90 -38.21 -0.67
N ALA A 168 -0.20 -37.87 -1.35
CA ALA A 168 -1.37 -38.77 -1.49
C ALA A 168 -1.01 -40.08 -2.20
N SER A 169 -0.17 -40.02 -3.24
CA SER A 169 0.27 -41.22 -3.97
C SER A 169 1.18 -42.12 -3.13
N LEU A 170 2.05 -41.52 -2.30
CA LEU A 170 2.92 -42.25 -1.37
C LEU A 170 2.14 -42.92 -0.24
N GLU A 171 1.08 -42.27 0.28
CA GLU A 171 0.15 -42.87 1.24
C GLU A 171 -0.57 -44.08 0.62
N HIS A 172 -1.13 -43.91 -0.59
CA HIS A 172 -1.86 -44.97 -1.28
C HIS A 172 -0.96 -46.18 -1.62
N SER A 173 0.31 -45.92 -1.94
CA SER A 173 1.30 -46.98 -2.22
C SER A 173 1.86 -47.64 -0.96
N GLY A 174 1.48 -47.18 0.24
CA GLY A 174 1.95 -47.71 1.52
C GLY A 174 3.35 -47.28 1.95
N PHE A 175 3.97 -46.31 1.26
CA PHE A 175 5.26 -45.74 1.66
C PHE A 175 5.13 -44.80 2.86
N LEU A 176 3.99 -44.09 2.97
CA LEU A 176 3.65 -43.30 4.14
C LEU A 176 2.60 -44.05 4.99
N PRO A 177 2.71 -44.00 6.33
CA PRO A 177 1.70 -44.59 7.20
C PRO A 177 0.36 -43.88 7.02
N HIS A 178 -0.74 -44.65 7.14
CA HIS A 178 -2.09 -44.09 7.11
C HIS A 178 -2.28 -43.19 8.32
N GLN A 179 -2.70 -41.94 8.09
CA GLN A 179 -2.81 -40.94 9.17
C GLN A 179 -4.14 -41.02 9.92
N ASN A 180 -5.11 -41.82 9.43
CA ASN A 180 -6.41 -41.99 10.09
C ASN A 180 -6.61 -43.44 10.54
N PRO A 181 -6.68 -43.71 11.87
CA PRO A 181 -6.83 -45.06 12.40
C PRO A 181 -8.22 -45.66 12.18
N VAL A 182 -9.22 -44.86 11.79
CA VAL A 182 -10.63 -45.29 11.64
C VAL A 182 -10.92 -45.84 10.24
N LEU A 183 -10.14 -45.46 9.22
CA LEU A 183 -10.46 -45.76 7.82
C LEU A 183 -9.25 -46.30 7.06
N VAL A 184 -9.25 -47.61 6.80
CA VAL A 184 -8.39 -48.24 5.79
C VAL A 184 -9.04 -47.99 4.43
N TYR A 185 -8.42 -47.14 3.60
CA TYR A 185 -8.99 -46.78 2.30
C TYR A 185 -8.49 -47.72 1.21
N ASN A 186 -9.36 -48.60 0.72
CA ASN A 186 -9.11 -49.37 -0.49
C ASN A 186 -9.67 -48.62 -1.72
N LEU A 187 -9.19 -47.39 -1.95
CA LEU A 187 -9.58 -46.58 -3.11
C LEU A 187 -8.94 -47.17 -4.38
N ARG A 188 -9.67 -47.16 -5.50
CA ARG A 188 -9.05 -47.55 -6.77
C ARG A 188 -8.15 -46.39 -7.23
N TRP A 189 -7.07 -46.70 -7.94
CA TRP A 189 -6.19 -45.68 -8.55
C TRP A 189 -6.95 -44.62 -9.36
N ILE A 190 -8.09 -45.00 -9.97
CA ILE A 190 -8.90 -44.06 -10.75
C ILE A 190 -9.65 -43.05 -9.87
N ASP A 191 -10.13 -43.46 -8.70
CA ASP A 191 -10.82 -42.57 -7.76
C ASP A 191 -9.82 -41.56 -7.17
N LEU A 192 -8.62 -42.03 -6.80
CA LEU A 192 -7.52 -41.17 -6.36
C LEU A 192 -7.14 -40.14 -7.44
N PHE A 193 -7.04 -40.58 -8.70
CA PHE A 193 -6.70 -39.68 -9.80
C PHE A 193 -7.77 -38.60 -10.03
N LEU A 194 -9.06 -38.97 -9.98
CA LEU A 194 -10.17 -38.04 -10.14
C LEU A 194 -10.20 -37.00 -9.00
N ASP A 195 -9.98 -37.44 -7.76
CA ASP A 195 -9.91 -36.54 -6.60
C ASP A 195 -8.74 -35.55 -6.74
N LEU A 196 -7.54 -36.04 -7.10
CA LEU A 196 -6.37 -35.19 -7.33
C LEU A 196 -6.58 -34.18 -8.47
N LEU A 197 -7.23 -34.59 -9.55
CA LEU A 197 -7.59 -33.72 -10.67
C LEU A 197 -8.55 -32.61 -10.20
N ALA A 198 -9.59 -32.98 -9.44
CA ALA A 198 -10.57 -32.03 -8.91
C ALA A 198 -9.91 -31.01 -7.96
N PHE A 199 -9.02 -31.46 -7.07
CA PHE A 199 -8.25 -30.56 -6.20
C PHE A 199 -7.34 -29.62 -6.97
N SER A 200 -6.59 -30.15 -7.93
CA SER A 200 -5.73 -29.34 -8.79
C SER A 200 -6.56 -28.25 -9.51
N ALA A 201 -7.69 -28.63 -10.11
CA ALA A 201 -8.59 -27.67 -10.76
C ALA A 201 -9.07 -26.57 -9.80
N LEU A 202 -9.47 -26.92 -8.57
CA LEU A 202 -9.89 -25.95 -7.57
C LEU A 202 -8.76 -24.97 -7.20
N LEU A 203 -7.54 -25.45 -6.99
CA LEU A 203 -6.38 -24.58 -6.70
C LEU A 203 -6.10 -23.61 -7.85
N TYR A 204 -6.26 -24.05 -9.10
CA TYR A 204 -6.12 -23.20 -10.27
C TYR A 204 -7.24 -22.15 -10.39
N VAL A 205 -8.48 -22.48 -10.01
CA VAL A 205 -9.58 -21.50 -9.93
C VAL A 205 -9.25 -20.42 -8.89
N VAL A 206 -8.76 -20.80 -7.71
CA VAL A 206 -8.35 -19.83 -6.68
C VAL A 206 -7.17 -18.99 -7.15
N ALA A 207 -6.18 -19.59 -7.83
CA ALA A 207 -5.06 -18.87 -8.41
C ALA A 207 -5.52 -17.85 -9.46
N PHE A 208 -6.51 -18.19 -10.29
CA PHE A 208 -7.10 -17.27 -11.26
C PHE A 208 -7.80 -16.09 -10.59
N ILE A 209 -8.66 -16.35 -9.60
CA ILE A 209 -9.35 -15.30 -8.82
C ILE A 209 -8.32 -14.38 -8.14
N SER A 210 -7.30 -14.97 -7.53
CA SER A 210 -6.21 -14.24 -6.88
C SER A 210 -5.47 -13.36 -7.89
N ALA A 211 -5.02 -13.91 -9.03
CA ALA A 211 -4.32 -13.17 -10.09
C ALA A 211 -5.16 -12.03 -10.70
N TYR A 212 -6.47 -12.25 -10.85
CA TYR A 212 -7.40 -11.22 -11.29
C TYR A 212 -7.48 -10.09 -10.26
N THR A 213 -7.62 -10.44 -8.99
CA THR A 213 -7.71 -9.51 -7.85
C THR A 213 -6.44 -8.66 -7.73
N SER A 214 -5.23 -9.25 -7.77
CA SER A 214 -3.97 -8.47 -7.74
C SER A 214 -3.88 -7.51 -8.93
N GLY A 215 -4.36 -7.94 -10.09
CA GLY A 215 -4.44 -7.10 -11.28
C GLY A 215 -5.36 -5.88 -11.11
N LEU A 216 -6.54 -6.09 -10.53
CA LEU A 216 -7.50 -5.04 -10.23
C LEU A 216 -6.96 -4.08 -9.16
N LEU A 217 -6.37 -4.62 -8.09
CA LEU A 217 -5.80 -3.84 -6.99
C LEU A 217 -4.67 -2.95 -7.49
N LYS A 218 -3.79 -3.46 -8.35
CA LYS A 218 -2.71 -2.69 -8.97
C LYS A 218 -3.25 -1.52 -9.79
N ARG A 219 -4.23 -1.78 -10.68
CA ARG A 219 -4.85 -0.72 -11.50
C ARG A 219 -5.52 0.36 -10.66
N THR A 220 -6.22 -0.04 -9.60
CA THR A 220 -6.91 0.88 -8.69
C THR A 220 -5.92 1.73 -7.92
N ARG A 221 -4.85 1.11 -7.41
CA ARG A 221 -3.76 1.80 -6.74
C ARG A 221 -3.06 2.80 -7.67
N ASP A 222 -2.77 2.42 -8.91
CA ASP A 222 -2.12 3.31 -9.88
C ASP A 222 -3.01 4.51 -10.22
N LYS A 223 -4.33 4.31 -10.38
CA LYS A 223 -5.31 5.40 -10.54
C LYS A 223 -5.36 6.33 -9.33
N LEU A 224 -5.38 5.77 -8.12
CA LEU A 224 -5.39 6.57 -6.88
C LEU A 224 -4.12 7.38 -6.71
N TYR A 225 -2.95 6.80 -7.00
CA TYR A 225 -1.69 7.54 -6.98
C TYR A 225 -1.69 8.71 -7.94
N LYS A 226 -2.16 8.51 -9.19
CA LYS A 226 -2.25 9.58 -10.18
C LYS A 226 -3.17 10.71 -9.69
N LYS A 227 -4.36 10.37 -9.18
CA LYS A 227 -5.31 11.35 -8.67
C LYS A 227 -4.78 12.10 -7.45
N ASN A 228 -4.06 11.42 -6.55
CA ASN A 228 -3.42 12.06 -5.41
C ASN A 228 -2.31 13.02 -5.83
N MET A 229 -1.55 12.70 -6.88
CA MET A 229 -0.54 13.62 -7.43
C MET A 229 -1.18 14.84 -8.08
N GLU A 230 -2.27 14.65 -8.84
CA GLU A 230 -3.05 15.75 -9.43
C GLU A 230 -3.60 16.68 -8.34
N LEU A 231 -4.23 16.12 -7.29
CA LEU A 231 -4.72 16.88 -6.13
C LEU A 231 -3.60 17.60 -5.37
N ALA A 232 -2.47 16.95 -5.14
CA ALA A 232 -1.34 17.57 -4.47
C ALA A 232 -0.79 18.76 -5.26
N HIS A 233 -0.77 18.66 -6.59
CA HIS A 233 -0.38 19.76 -7.46
C HIS A 233 -1.38 20.91 -7.41
N GLU A 234 -2.68 20.63 -7.49
CA GLU A 234 -3.75 21.62 -7.40
C GLU A 234 -3.74 22.37 -6.06
N ILE A 235 -3.50 21.67 -4.95
CA ILE A 235 -3.36 22.28 -3.62
C ILE A 235 -2.16 23.22 -3.57
N GLU A 236 -1.02 22.83 -4.15
CA GLU A 236 0.17 23.68 -4.17
C GLU A 236 -0.02 24.91 -5.07
N GLU A 237 -0.70 24.79 -6.20
CA GLU A 237 -1.06 25.94 -7.03
C GLU A 237 -1.99 26.91 -6.29
N LYS A 238 -3.01 26.38 -5.61
CA LYS A 238 -3.92 27.18 -4.80
C LYS A 238 -3.17 27.93 -3.69
N ARG A 239 -2.27 27.24 -2.97
CA ARG A 239 -1.45 27.86 -1.91
C ARG A 239 -0.59 29.00 -2.45
N ARG A 240 0.04 28.83 -3.61
CA ARG A 240 0.84 29.90 -4.26
C ARG A 240 -0.01 31.08 -4.68
N ALA A 241 -1.22 30.84 -5.19
CA ALA A 241 -2.15 31.90 -5.56
C ALA A 241 -2.60 32.70 -4.32
N GLU A 242 -2.92 32.02 -3.21
CA GLU A 242 -3.27 32.64 -1.93
C GLU A 242 -2.10 33.46 -1.34
N GLU A 243 -0.88 32.93 -1.38
CA GLU A 243 0.33 33.63 -0.92
C GLU A 243 0.65 34.84 -1.79
N ALA A 244 0.52 34.73 -3.12
CA ALA A 244 0.71 35.84 -4.04
C ALA A 244 -0.36 36.94 -3.84
N LEU A 245 -1.62 36.55 -3.63
CA LEU A 245 -2.71 37.48 -3.33
C LEU A 245 -2.42 38.21 -2.01
N LYS A 246 -2.10 37.48 -0.95
CA LYS A 246 -1.78 38.06 0.36
C LYS A 246 -0.58 39.01 0.28
N SER A 247 0.50 38.62 -0.41
CA SER A 247 1.67 39.49 -0.59
C SER A 247 1.33 40.75 -1.39
N SER A 248 0.48 40.64 -2.41
CA SER A 248 -0.01 41.79 -3.17
C SER A 248 -0.87 42.72 -2.33
N GLU A 249 -1.77 42.19 -1.50
CA GLU A 249 -2.61 42.96 -0.58
C GLU A 249 -1.78 43.68 0.48
N GLU A 250 -0.78 43.01 1.08
CA GLU A 250 0.14 43.62 2.05
C GLU A 250 0.99 44.71 1.41
N LYS A 251 1.46 44.51 0.17
CA LYS A 251 2.21 45.51 -0.57
C LYS A 251 1.33 46.71 -0.93
N PHE A 252 0.10 46.49 -1.40
CA PHE A 252 -0.85 47.56 -1.68
C PHE A 252 -1.18 48.35 -0.41
N ARG A 253 -1.45 47.66 0.70
CA ARG A 253 -1.69 48.29 2.01
C ARG A 253 -0.52 49.15 2.45
N SER A 254 0.70 48.61 2.38
CA SER A 254 1.92 49.34 2.76
C SER A 254 2.15 50.58 1.90
N LEU A 255 1.95 50.47 0.58
CA LEU A 255 2.07 51.61 -0.35
C LEU A 255 1.01 52.67 -0.07
N SER A 256 -0.25 52.26 0.14
CA SER A 256 -1.35 53.18 0.43
C SER A 256 -1.14 53.89 1.77
N GLU A 257 -0.76 53.16 2.82
CA GLU A 257 -0.55 53.70 4.16
C GLU A 257 0.65 54.66 4.25
N SER A 258 1.69 54.42 3.43
CA SER A 258 2.89 55.28 3.37
C SER A 258 2.81 56.41 2.35
N SER A 259 1.77 56.45 1.50
CA SER A 259 1.57 57.50 0.51
C SER A 259 1.39 58.88 1.17
N PRO A 260 2.07 59.93 0.68
CA PRO A 260 1.87 61.30 1.17
C PRO A 260 0.54 61.90 0.68
N ASP A 261 0.00 61.42 -0.44
CA ASP A 261 -1.27 61.88 -0.99
C ASP A 261 -2.46 61.13 -0.39
N ILE A 262 -3.61 61.80 -0.32
CA ILE A 262 -4.87 61.20 0.11
C ILE A 262 -5.32 60.16 -0.92
N ILE A 263 -5.41 58.91 -0.48
CA ILE A 263 -5.99 57.81 -1.23
C ILE A 263 -7.29 57.41 -0.53
N LEU A 264 -8.39 57.45 -1.28
CA LEU A 264 -9.70 57.07 -0.78
C LEU A 264 -10.44 56.19 -1.79
N THR A 265 -11.37 55.39 -1.29
CA THR A 265 -12.30 54.62 -2.12
C THR A 265 -13.72 54.98 -1.72
N LEU A 266 -14.59 55.14 -2.71
CA LEU A 266 -16.00 55.44 -2.53
C LEU A 266 -16.84 54.22 -2.92
N GLY A 267 -17.92 53.99 -2.17
CA GLY A 267 -19.00 53.10 -2.58
C GLY A 267 -19.77 53.68 -3.77
N THR A 268 -20.63 52.87 -4.38
CA THR A 268 -21.48 53.32 -5.50
C THR A 268 -22.48 54.41 -5.10
N ASP A 269 -22.74 54.57 -3.81
CA ASP A 269 -23.56 55.61 -3.20
C ASP A 269 -22.77 56.89 -2.85
N GLY A 270 -21.44 56.89 -3.04
CA GLY A 270 -20.57 58.01 -2.68
C GLY A 270 -20.11 58.02 -1.22
N ALA A 271 -20.44 56.99 -0.44
CA ALA A 271 -19.93 56.84 0.92
C ALA A 271 -18.46 56.40 0.90
N ILE A 272 -17.64 56.93 1.80
CA ILE A 272 -16.22 56.59 1.91
C ILE A 272 -16.09 55.17 2.50
N THR A 273 -15.49 54.25 1.74
CA THR A 273 -15.28 52.85 2.14
C THR A 273 -13.85 52.58 2.62
N TYR A 274 -12.89 53.41 2.21
CA TYR A 274 -11.50 53.34 2.63
C TYR A 274 -10.85 54.71 2.50
N VAL A 275 -9.95 55.06 3.43
CA VAL A 275 -9.07 56.23 3.40
C VAL A 275 -7.72 55.85 3.98
N ASN A 276 -6.63 56.37 3.42
CA ASN A 276 -5.29 56.18 3.98
C ASN A 276 -4.95 57.22 5.07
N PRO A 277 -3.91 57.02 5.90
CA PRO A 277 -3.54 57.92 6.99
C PRO A 277 -3.16 59.34 6.56
N ALA A 278 -2.89 59.58 5.28
CA ALA A 278 -2.66 60.93 4.75
C ALA A 278 -3.89 61.84 4.94
N TRP A 279 -5.11 61.27 4.95
CA TRP A 279 -6.34 62.01 5.23
C TRP A 279 -6.28 62.74 6.58
N GLU A 280 -5.95 62.01 7.65
CA GLU A 280 -5.85 62.59 9.00
C GLU A 280 -4.72 63.62 9.09
N LYS A 281 -3.60 63.38 8.41
CA LYS A 281 -2.45 64.30 8.39
C LYS A 281 -2.73 65.60 7.64
N ILE A 282 -3.49 65.55 6.55
CA ILE A 282 -3.74 66.70 5.66
C ILE A 282 -5.01 67.46 6.04
N LEU A 283 -6.10 66.73 6.36
CA LEU A 283 -7.41 67.31 6.63
C LEU A 283 -7.78 67.36 8.12
N GLY A 284 -7.05 66.64 8.99
CA GLY A 284 -7.22 66.71 10.44
C GLY A 284 -8.38 65.88 11.03
N TYR A 285 -9.18 65.20 10.21
CA TYR A 285 -10.25 64.32 10.67
C TYR A 285 -9.72 62.90 10.92
N LYS A 286 -10.15 62.27 12.02
CA LYS A 286 -9.75 60.89 12.33
C LYS A 286 -10.40 59.91 11.36
N LEU A 287 -9.67 58.87 10.97
CA LEU A 287 -10.13 57.82 10.04
C LEU A 287 -11.47 57.20 10.47
N GLU A 288 -11.64 56.96 11.77
CA GLU A 288 -12.83 56.35 12.40
C GLU A 288 -14.10 57.21 12.21
N GLU A 289 -13.96 58.52 12.06
CA GLU A 289 -15.06 59.47 11.95
C GLU A 289 -15.55 59.64 10.51
N VAL A 290 -14.73 59.18 9.55
CA VAL A 290 -14.86 59.46 8.11
C VAL A 290 -15.39 58.24 7.34
N ILE A 291 -15.02 57.02 7.75
CA ILE A 291 -15.51 55.79 7.12
C ILE A 291 -17.05 55.72 7.23
N GLY A 292 -17.72 55.49 6.10
CA GLY A 292 -19.18 55.40 6.00
C GLY A 292 -19.91 56.75 5.82
N ARG A 293 -19.19 57.88 5.81
CA ARG A 293 -19.77 59.20 5.49
C ARG A 293 -19.64 59.55 4.02
N TYR A 294 -20.43 60.50 3.54
CA TYR A 294 -20.36 60.94 2.15
C TYR A 294 -19.15 61.86 1.94
N PHE A 295 -18.44 61.68 0.83
CA PHE A 295 -17.26 62.50 0.51
C PHE A 295 -17.57 64.00 0.46
N LEU A 296 -18.78 64.35 0.01
CA LEU A 296 -19.25 65.73 -0.09
C LEU A 296 -19.31 66.46 1.26
N ASP A 297 -19.47 65.74 2.37
CA ASP A 297 -19.52 66.32 3.72
C ASP A 297 -18.19 67.01 4.10
N PHE A 298 -17.10 66.66 3.41
CA PHE A 298 -15.76 67.16 3.66
C PHE A 298 -15.22 68.06 2.53
N SER A 299 -15.94 68.15 1.41
CA SER A 299 -15.63 69.13 0.36
C SER A 299 -16.25 70.47 0.72
N GLY A 300 -15.45 71.51 0.95
CA GLY A 300 -15.96 72.86 1.26
C GLY A 300 -17.00 73.37 0.25
N GLU A 301 -17.87 74.30 0.68
CA GLU A 301 -19.08 74.74 -0.05
C GLU A 301 -18.85 75.19 -1.51
N GLU A 302 -17.64 75.66 -1.85
CA GLU A 302 -17.26 76.08 -3.20
C GLU A 302 -17.00 74.89 -4.16
N ASN A 303 -16.54 73.75 -3.65
CA ASN A 303 -16.21 72.56 -4.45
C ASN A 303 -17.40 71.60 -4.60
N ALA A 304 -18.31 71.55 -3.63
CA ALA A 304 -19.48 70.66 -3.67
C ALA A 304 -20.38 70.92 -4.90
N ARG A 305 -20.51 72.19 -5.34
CA ARG A 305 -21.29 72.56 -6.53
C ARG A 305 -20.66 72.08 -7.84
N ARG A 306 -19.34 71.87 -7.88
CA ARG A 306 -18.60 71.52 -9.10
C ARG A 306 -18.65 70.03 -9.46
N TYR A 307 -19.03 69.17 -8.51
CA TYR A 307 -19.13 67.72 -8.70
C TYR A 307 -20.57 67.23 -8.95
N ILE A 308 -21.56 68.11 -8.75
CA ILE A 308 -23.00 67.79 -8.85
C ILE A 308 -23.57 68.15 -10.24
N ASP A 309 -22.85 68.96 -11.03
CA ASP A 309 -23.14 69.29 -12.44
C ASP A 309 -22.38 68.37 -13.41
#